data_AF-A0A7R9U8Z2-F1
#
_entry.id   AF-A0A7R9U8Z2-F1
#
_cell.length_a   1.000
_cell.length_b   1.000
_cell.length_c   1.000
_cell.angle_alpha   90.00
_cell.angle_beta   90.00
_cell.angle_gamma   90.00
#
_symmetry.space_group_name_H-M   'P 1'
#
loop_
_entity.id
_entity.type
_entity.pdbx_description
1 polymer ?
#
loop_
_entity_poly.entity_id
_entity_poly.type
_entity_poly.pdbx_seq_one_letter_code
_entity_poly.pdbx_strand_id
1 'polypeptide(L)'
;HFPMMRSAAQSLAGSKVLVGALLMSLLVKSSARILRGGATGGAATRLFAAAAETGQYKVEFRGQTVLVNHGELLRTSLLRRKLTPHNGQAKLINCRGLGTCGTCAVRIEGPVEPAEKNSVEKLRLSLPPHREPENERLRLACQCRVTGDLRVTKMAGFWGQDADESNEPAEDFATWFGELEYLLDPTAKRKAGQES
;
A
#
# COMPACT_ATOMS: atom_id res chain seq x y z
N HIS A 1 22.00 1.38 51.52
CA HIS A 1 23.35 0.85 51.83
C HIS A 1 23.61 -0.29 50.85
N PHE A 2 24.48 -0.09 49.86
CA PHE A 2 24.97 -1.09 48.89
C PHE A 2 26.19 -1.82 49.50
N PRO A 3 26.53 -3.06 49.11
CA PRO A 3 27.31 -3.34 47.88
C PRO A 3 26.85 -4.61 47.13
N MET A 4 26.86 -4.70 45.79
CA MET A 4 27.93 -4.78 44.79
C MET A 4 28.52 -6.19 44.52
N MET A 5 28.41 -6.57 43.23
CA MET A 5 29.42 -7.20 42.35
C MET A 5 29.59 -8.74 42.23
N ARG A 6 29.24 -9.18 41.01
CA ARG A 6 30.09 -9.78 39.93
C ARG A 6 30.31 -11.29 39.84
N SER A 7 30.39 -11.67 38.55
CA SER A 7 31.20 -12.72 37.91
C SER A 7 30.48 -14.05 37.62
N ALA A 8 30.71 -14.81 36.55
CA ALA A 8 31.05 -14.65 35.13
C ALA A 8 31.29 -16.08 34.59
N ALA A 9 31.33 -16.23 33.25
CA ALA A 9 31.92 -17.34 32.48
C ALA A 9 31.07 -18.63 32.34
N GLN A 10 30.51 -18.90 31.14
CA GLN A 10 31.10 -19.69 30.01
C GLN A 10 31.03 -21.21 30.31
N SER A 11 30.70 -22.15 29.42
CA SER A 11 31.02 -22.30 28.00
C SER A 11 30.33 -23.56 27.42
N LEU A 12 30.45 -23.73 26.10
CA LEU A 12 30.37 -24.95 25.26
C LEU A 12 28.99 -25.26 24.63
N ALA A 13 28.74 -24.80 23.40
CA ALA A 13 29.23 -25.37 22.13
C ALA A 13 28.34 -26.53 21.64
N GLY A 14 27.31 -26.18 20.88
CA GLY A 14 26.52 -27.10 20.08
C GLY A 14 26.41 -26.59 18.65
N SER A 15 27.27 -27.11 17.76
CA SER A 15 27.11 -26.98 16.32
C SER A 15 27.55 -28.29 15.66
N LYS A 16 26.56 -29.08 15.24
CA LYS A 16 26.72 -30.16 14.25
C LYS A 16 25.68 -29.91 13.16
N VAL A 17 26.03 -30.36 11.95
CA VAL A 17 25.23 -30.49 10.72
C VAL A 17 25.43 -29.39 9.68
N LEU A 18 26.26 -29.68 8.67
CA LEU A 18 25.98 -29.56 7.21
C LEU A 18 27.20 -30.13 6.45
N VAL A 19 27.23 -31.42 6.09
CA VAL A 19 26.77 -32.00 4.81
C VAL A 19 27.32 -31.28 3.56
N GLY A 20 28.45 -31.81 3.07
CA GLY A 20 28.71 -32.19 1.68
C GLY A 20 28.45 -31.19 0.55
N ALA A 21 29.47 -30.42 0.17
CA ALA A 21 29.54 -29.79 -1.15
C ALA A 21 30.27 -30.73 -2.13
N LEU A 22 29.51 -31.35 -3.04
CA LEU A 22 30.04 -32.11 -4.17
C LEU A 22 30.04 -31.24 -5.43
N LEU A 23 31.14 -31.36 -6.19
CA LEU A 23 31.42 -30.84 -7.51
C LEU A 23 30.21 -30.80 -8.47
N MET A 24 30.16 -29.79 -9.35
CA MET A 24 30.23 -29.97 -10.81
C MET A 24 30.08 -28.62 -11.53
N SER A 25 31.23 -28.05 -11.93
CA SER A 25 31.33 -26.98 -12.92
C SER A 25 31.06 -27.54 -14.31
N LEU A 26 29.93 -27.18 -14.92
CA LEU A 26 29.66 -27.44 -16.33
C LEU A 26 29.05 -26.20 -17.01
N LEU A 27 29.96 -25.47 -17.67
CA LEU A 27 29.81 -24.96 -19.04
C LEU A 27 28.38 -24.76 -19.57
N VAL A 28 27.89 -23.53 -19.50
CA VAL A 28 26.99 -23.00 -20.55
C VAL A 28 27.53 -21.65 -21.02
N LYS A 29 28.62 -21.72 -21.79
CA LYS A 29 28.80 -20.80 -22.91
C LYS A 29 28.07 -21.46 -24.08
N SER A 30 26.89 -20.97 -24.43
CA SER A 30 26.35 -21.19 -25.77
C SER A 30 25.88 -19.87 -26.35
N SER A 31 26.44 -19.61 -27.51
CA SER A 31 26.56 -18.32 -28.16
C SER A 31 25.21 -17.82 -28.65
N ALA A 32 24.96 -16.54 -28.37
CA ALA A 32 23.98 -15.73 -29.07
C ALA A 32 24.36 -15.62 -30.55
N ARG A 33 23.57 -16.25 -31.43
CA ARG A 33 23.31 -15.79 -32.81
C ARG A 33 22.20 -16.65 -33.43
N ILE A 34 21.41 -16.05 -34.34
CA ILE A 34 20.35 -16.65 -35.19
C ILE A 34 18.96 -16.49 -34.51
N LEU A 35 18.01 -15.64 -34.90
CA LEU A 35 17.65 -15.02 -36.19
C LEU A 35 17.05 -13.61 -36.04
N ARG A 36 17.29 -12.80 -37.07
CA ARG A 36 16.43 -11.67 -37.46
C ARG A 36 15.07 -12.23 -37.89
N GLY A 37 13.97 -11.68 -37.37
CA GLY A 37 12.63 -11.91 -37.94
C GLY A 37 11.50 -11.63 -36.95
N GLY A 38 10.65 -10.65 -37.28
CA GLY A 38 9.29 -10.56 -36.74
C GLY A 38 9.12 -9.72 -35.48
N ALA A 39 8.94 -8.41 -35.67
CA ALA A 39 8.34 -7.53 -34.66
C ALA A 39 6.86 -7.87 -34.47
N THR A 40 6.52 -8.91 -33.70
CA THR A 40 5.14 -9.18 -33.26
C THR A 40 5.04 -9.73 -31.83
N GLY A 41 6.15 -10.04 -31.14
CA GLY A 41 6.14 -10.64 -29.79
C GLY A 41 5.89 -9.69 -28.61
N GLY A 42 5.83 -8.38 -28.83
CA GLY A 42 5.73 -7.39 -27.75
C GLY A 42 4.33 -7.22 -27.15
N ALA A 43 3.28 -7.37 -27.96
CA ALA A 43 1.91 -7.17 -27.50
C ALA A 43 1.42 -8.36 -26.66
N ALA A 44 1.68 -9.60 -27.09
CA ALA A 44 1.27 -10.79 -26.36
C ALA A 44 1.98 -10.90 -25.00
N THR A 45 3.29 -10.65 -24.93
CA THR A 45 4.03 -10.66 -23.66
C THR A 45 3.55 -9.58 -22.68
N ARG A 46 3.13 -8.40 -23.19
CA ARG A 46 2.48 -7.35 -22.38
C ARG A 46 1.07 -7.73 -21.95
N LEU A 47 0.31 -8.42 -22.81
CA LEU A 47 -1.04 -8.91 -22.49
C LEU A 47 -1.00 -10.01 -21.42
N PHE A 48 -0.01 -10.91 -21.45
CA PHE A 48 0.18 -11.94 -20.43
C PHE A 48 0.71 -11.37 -19.10
N ALA A 49 1.58 -10.34 -19.12
CA ALA A 49 1.95 -9.61 -17.91
C ALA A 49 0.77 -8.83 -17.31
N ALA A 50 -0.06 -8.20 -18.16
CA ALA A 50 -1.26 -7.48 -17.73
C ALA A 50 -2.40 -8.40 -17.23
N ALA A 51 -2.47 -9.65 -17.72
CA ALA A 51 -3.44 -10.65 -17.27
C ALA A 51 -3.03 -11.35 -15.96
N ALA A 52 -1.73 -11.39 -15.63
CA ALA A 52 -1.20 -12.08 -14.46
C ALA A 52 -1.28 -11.26 -13.15
N GLU A 53 -1.53 -9.96 -13.20
CA GLU A 53 -1.77 -9.11 -12.01
C GLU A 53 -3.26 -8.93 -11.70
N THR A 54 -4.09 -9.95 -11.97
CA THR A 54 -5.54 -9.95 -11.72
C THR A 54 -5.92 -10.44 -10.31
N GLY A 55 -5.02 -10.27 -9.35
CA GLY A 55 -5.20 -10.73 -7.98
C GLY A 55 -6.08 -9.82 -7.12
N GLN A 56 -6.67 -10.40 -6.08
CA GLN A 56 -7.18 -9.67 -4.93
C GLN A 56 -6.17 -9.76 -3.79
N TYR A 57 -6.07 -8.68 -3.02
CA TYR A 57 -5.19 -8.58 -1.86
C TYR A 57 -5.99 -8.29 -0.61
N LYS A 58 -5.49 -8.78 0.53
CA LYS A 58 -6.06 -8.50 1.83
C LYS A 58 -5.62 -7.12 2.30
N VAL A 59 -6.58 -6.28 2.65
CA VAL A 59 -6.35 -4.99 3.28
C VAL A 59 -6.96 -5.02 4.67
N GLU A 60 -6.12 -4.91 5.69
CA GLU A 60 -6.53 -4.77 7.08
C GLU A 60 -6.67 -3.29 7.44
N PHE A 61 -7.86 -2.86 7.84
CA PHE A 61 -8.17 -1.47 8.18
C PHE A 61 -9.27 -1.39 9.25
N ARG A 62 -9.02 -0.62 10.32
CA ARG A 62 -9.96 -0.44 11.46
C ARG A 62 -10.51 -1.77 12.01
N GLY A 63 -9.65 -2.79 12.10
CA GLY A 63 -10.01 -4.12 12.60
C GLY A 63 -10.82 -5.00 11.63
N GLN A 64 -11.08 -4.51 10.40
CA GLN A 64 -11.71 -5.30 9.35
C GLN A 64 -10.68 -5.75 8.32
N THR A 65 -10.88 -6.93 7.74
CA THR A 65 -10.12 -7.41 6.59
C THR A 65 -11.01 -7.41 5.37
N VAL A 66 -10.59 -6.76 4.29
CA VAL A 66 -11.33 -6.70 3.04
C VAL A 66 -10.46 -7.09 1.85
N LEU A 67 -11.08 -7.65 0.81
CA LEU A 67 -10.40 -8.04 -0.42
C LEU A 67 -10.45 -6.91 -1.44
N VAL A 68 -9.30 -6.40 -1.87
CA VAL A 68 -9.16 -5.29 -2.83
C VAL A 68 -8.51 -5.81 -4.11
N ASN A 69 -9.09 -5.46 -5.27
CA ASN A 69 -8.50 -5.86 -6.54
C ASN A 69 -7.18 -5.11 -6.76
N HIS A 70 -6.20 -5.79 -7.36
CA HIS A 70 -4.96 -5.19 -7.80
C HIS A 70 -5.23 -3.90 -8.60
N GLY A 71 -4.48 -2.85 -8.27
CA GLY A 71 -4.51 -1.57 -8.96
C GLY A 71 -5.65 -0.62 -8.56
N GLU A 72 -6.62 -1.05 -7.73
CA GLU A 72 -7.65 -0.15 -7.19
C GLU A 72 -7.00 0.94 -6.30
N LEU A 73 -7.52 2.18 -6.39
CA LEU A 73 -7.12 3.24 -5.46
C LEU A 73 -7.55 2.88 -4.03
N LEU A 74 -6.65 3.04 -3.07
CA LEU A 74 -6.89 2.64 -1.68
C LEU A 74 -8.10 3.39 -1.08
N ARG A 75 -8.21 4.71 -1.30
CA ARG A 75 -9.39 5.47 -0.84
C ARG A 75 -10.69 4.90 -1.42
N THR A 76 -10.77 4.71 -2.73
CA THR A 76 -11.99 4.24 -3.40
C THR A 76 -12.34 2.83 -2.97
N SER A 77 -11.34 1.93 -2.91
CA SER A 77 -11.56 0.54 -2.53
C SER A 77 -12.11 0.41 -1.11
N LEU A 78 -11.59 1.18 -0.15
CA LEU A 78 -12.12 1.27 1.21
C LEU A 78 -13.58 1.78 1.20
N LEU A 79 -13.85 2.90 0.53
CA LEU A 79 -15.20 3.50 0.51
C LEU A 79 -16.24 2.58 -0.13
N ARG A 80 -15.91 1.87 -1.20
CA ARG A 80 -16.80 0.87 -1.83
C ARG A 80 -17.10 -0.31 -0.92
N ARG A 81 -16.23 -0.57 0.05
CA ARG A 81 -16.38 -1.61 1.08
C ARG A 81 -16.89 -1.01 2.40
N LYS A 82 -17.48 0.18 2.31
CA LYS A 82 -18.11 0.89 3.42
C LYS A 82 -17.15 1.17 4.58
N LEU A 83 -15.87 1.39 4.26
CA LEU A 83 -14.84 1.83 5.18
C LEU A 83 -14.33 3.20 4.76
N THR A 84 -14.11 4.11 5.71
CA THR A 84 -13.66 5.47 5.40
C THR A 84 -12.25 5.76 5.94
N PRO A 85 -11.33 6.28 5.11
CA PRO A 85 -10.03 6.78 5.58
C PRO A 85 -10.11 8.17 6.21
N HIS A 86 -11.32 8.69 6.43
CA HIS A 86 -11.59 10.03 6.95
C HIS A 86 -12.14 9.95 8.38
N ASN A 87 -11.66 10.83 9.27
CA ASN A 87 -12.15 10.93 10.65
C ASN A 87 -13.27 11.97 10.75
N GLY A 88 -14.20 11.77 11.69
CA GLY A 88 -15.23 12.73 12.08
C GLY A 88 -15.92 13.39 10.89
N GLN A 89 -15.98 14.73 10.90
CA GLN A 89 -16.62 15.50 9.82
C GLN A 89 -15.85 15.46 8.50
N ALA A 90 -14.57 15.05 8.46
CA ALA A 90 -13.84 14.87 7.20
C ALA A 90 -14.46 13.78 6.30
N LYS A 91 -15.27 12.89 6.88
CA LYS A 91 -16.16 11.97 6.14
C LYS A 91 -17.02 12.71 5.12
N LEU A 92 -17.58 13.86 5.51
CA LEU A 92 -18.37 14.75 4.67
C LEU A 92 -17.53 15.81 3.96
N ILE A 93 -16.55 16.45 4.61
CA ILE A 93 -15.78 17.56 4.01
C ILE A 93 -14.38 17.12 3.55
N ASN A 94 -14.33 16.34 2.47
CA ASN A 94 -13.08 15.95 1.82
C ASN A 94 -13.06 16.26 0.31
N CYS A 95 -11.86 16.19 -0.28
CA CYS A 95 -11.62 16.57 -1.68
C CYS A 95 -11.96 15.51 -2.74
N ARG A 96 -12.64 14.42 -2.36
CA ARG A 96 -13.04 13.33 -3.29
C ARG A 96 -11.91 12.68 -4.10
N GLY A 97 -10.67 12.85 -3.64
CA GLY A 97 -9.49 12.22 -4.25
C GLY A 97 -8.54 13.16 -4.99
N LEU A 98 -8.76 14.47 -4.98
CA LEU A 98 -7.83 15.45 -5.58
C LEU A 98 -6.42 15.47 -4.96
N GLY A 99 -6.27 14.95 -3.74
CA GLY A 99 -5.01 15.04 -2.99
C GLY A 99 -4.78 16.39 -2.29
N THR A 100 -5.76 17.31 -2.31
CA THR A 100 -5.59 18.69 -1.78
C THR A 100 -6.01 18.85 -0.32
N CYS A 101 -6.95 18.05 0.20
CA CYS A 101 -7.41 18.23 1.59
C CYS A 101 -6.52 17.56 2.64
N GLY A 102 -5.78 16.50 2.29
CA GLY A 102 -4.95 15.72 3.22
C GLY A 102 -5.72 14.84 4.22
N THR A 103 -7.05 14.87 4.25
CA THR A 103 -7.84 14.18 5.29
C THR A 103 -7.88 12.66 5.14
N CYS A 104 -7.46 12.13 4.00
CA CYS A 104 -7.27 10.69 3.78
C CYS A 104 -5.85 10.20 4.10
N ALA A 105 -5.06 10.98 4.87
CA ALA A 105 -3.74 10.55 5.31
C ALA A 105 -3.83 9.31 6.21
N VAL A 106 -3.04 8.29 5.88
CA VAL A 106 -2.95 6.99 6.57
C VAL A 106 -1.50 6.52 6.61
N ARG A 107 -1.14 5.70 7.60
CA ARG A 107 0.08 4.88 7.56
C ARG A 107 -0.23 3.61 6.77
N ILE A 108 0.70 3.22 5.89
CA ILE A 108 0.57 2.03 5.04
C ILE A 108 1.77 1.13 5.29
N GLU A 109 1.51 -0.12 5.63
CA GLU A 109 2.49 -1.20 5.71
C GLU A 109 2.13 -2.23 4.62
N GLY A 110 3.02 -2.38 3.63
CA GLY A 110 2.79 -3.23 2.46
C GLY A 110 2.96 -2.47 1.14
N PRO A 111 2.94 -3.18 -0.01
CA PRO A 111 3.27 -2.60 -1.31
C PRO A 111 2.10 -1.82 -1.92
N VAL A 112 2.38 -0.59 -2.32
CA VAL A 112 1.47 0.26 -3.08
C VAL A 112 2.18 0.89 -4.27
N GLU A 113 1.43 1.31 -5.28
CA GLU A 113 1.94 2.08 -6.41
C GLU A 113 1.34 3.49 -6.42
N PRO A 114 2.14 4.57 -6.45
CA PRO A 114 3.61 4.58 -6.37
C PRO A 114 4.13 4.19 -4.98
N ALA A 115 5.26 3.47 -4.96
CA ALA A 115 5.94 3.04 -3.73
C ALA A 115 6.32 4.24 -2.83
N GLU A 116 6.76 5.33 -3.46
CA GLU A 116 7.13 6.58 -2.79
C GLU A 116 6.06 7.67 -2.94
N LYS A 117 6.11 8.69 -2.08
CA LYS A 117 5.21 9.86 -2.19
C LYS A 117 5.36 10.54 -3.55
N ASN A 118 4.25 10.74 -4.24
CA ASN A 118 4.23 11.57 -5.45
C ASN A 118 4.34 13.08 -5.12
N SER A 119 4.42 13.96 -6.13
CA SER A 119 4.56 15.41 -5.92
C SER A 119 3.37 16.03 -5.17
N VAL A 120 2.15 15.56 -5.42
CA VAL A 120 0.93 16.01 -4.73
C VAL A 120 0.99 15.62 -3.25
N GLU A 121 1.38 14.38 -2.94
CA GLU A 121 1.56 13.92 -1.57
C GLU A 121 2.64 14.71 -0.84
N LYS A 122 3.81 14.90 -1.47
CA LYS A 122 4.94 15.67 -0.90
C LYS A 122 4.51 17.10 -0.56
N LEU A 123 3.83 17.78 -1.48
CA LEU A 123 3.34 19.13 -1.23
C LEU A 123 2.25 19.16 -0.15
N ARG A 124 1.26 18.27 -0.23
CA ARG A 124 0.14 18.36 0.70
C ARG A 124 0.54 17.98 2.12
N LEU A 125 1.36 16.94 2.29
CA LEU A 125 1.78 16.46 3.61
C LEU A 125 2.87 17.32 4.25
N SER A 126 3.49 18.26 3.52
CA SER A 126 4.37 19.29 4.11
C SER A 126 3.60 20.53 4.61
N LEU A 127 2.29 20.62 4.34
CA LEU A 127 1.45 21.73 4.78
C LEU A 127 0.69 21.39 6.08
N PRO A 128 0.39 22.39 6.93
CA PRO A 128 -0.40 22.20 8.13
C PRO A 128 -1.72 21.42 7.91
N PRO A 129 -2.18 20.67 8.92
CA PRO A 129 -1.55 20.49 10.24
C PRO A 129 -0.48 19.38 10.29
N HIS A 130 -0.13 18.80 9.14
CA HIS A 130 0.96 17.83 9.06
C HIS A 130 2.31 18.53 9.28
N ARG A 131 3.26 17.83 9.89
CA ARG A 131 4.61 18.33 10.16
C ARG A 131 5.63 17.21 10.05
N GLU A 132 6.85 17.57 9.71
CA GLU A 132 7.99 16.67 9.80
C GLU A 132 8.42 16.50 11.28
N PRO A 133 8.90 15.31 11.68
CA PRO A 133 9.05 14.10 10.86
C PRO A 133 7.80 13.20 10.82
N GLU A 134 6.72 13.52 11.55
CA GLU A 134 5.57 12.62 11.69
C GLU A 134 4.81 12.38 10.37
N ASN A 135 4.87 13.31 9.42
CA ASN A 135 4.29 13.18 8.09
C ASN A 135 5.03 12.18 7.19
N GLU A 136 6.27 11.80 7.52
CA GLU A 136 7.10 10.91 6.69
C GLU A 136 6.48 9.51 6.60
N ARG A 137 5.86 9.04 7.69
CA ARG A 137 5.14 7.75 7.73
C ARG A 137 3.76 7.78 7.06
N LEU A 138 3.26 8.95 6.66
CA LEU A 138 1.92 9.09 6.10
C LEU A 138 1.93 9.03 4.57
N ARG A 139 0.85 8.48 4.01
CA ARG A 139 0.51 8.48 2.59
C ARG A 139 -0.92 8.96 2.41
N LEU A 140 -1.23 9.54 1.26
CA LEU A 140 -2.62 9.89 0.94
C LEU A 140 -3.30 8.68 0.30
N ALA A 141 -4.31 8.10 0.95
CA ALA A 141 -5.00 6.92 0.41
C ALA A 141 -5.60 7.15 -0.99
N CYS A 142 -5.90 8.40 -1.37
CA CYS A 142 -6.38 8.71 -2.72
C CYS A 142 -5.29 8.73 -3.80
N GLN A 143 -4.03 8.57 -3.43
CA GLN A 143 -2.88 8.61 -4.34
C GLN A 143 -2.16 7.26 -4.44
N CYS A 144 -2.58 6.25 -3.66
CA CYS A 144 -1.96 4.93 -3.61
C CYS A 144 -2.85 3.87 -4.24
N ARG A 145 -2.28 3.03 -5.09
CA ARG A 145 -2.91 1.82 -5.65
C ARG A 145 -2.47 0.59 -4.89
N VAL A 146 -3.38 -0.34 -4.64
CA VAL A 146 -3.06 -1.59 -3.94
C VAL A 146 -2.38 -2.56 -4.91
N THR A 147 -1.16 -2.99 -4.60
CA THR A 147 -0.39 -3.96 -5.41
C THR A 147 0.03 -5.20 -4.62
N GLY A 148 -0.40 -5.31 -3.36
CA GLY A 148 -0.22 -6.48 -2.50
C GLY A 148 -1.01 -6.34 -1.20
N ASP A 149 -0.83 -7.28 -0.28
CA ASP A 149 -1.49 -7.25 1.03
C ASP A 149 -1.04 -6.04 1.87
N LEU A 150 -1.98 -5.36 2.51
CA LEU A 150 -1.74 -4.12 3.27
C LEU A 150 -2.26 -4.21 4.70
N ARG A 151 -1.51 -3.63 5.63
CA ARG A 151 -2.03 -3.10 6.89
C ARG A 151 -2.10 -1.59 6.79
N VAL A 152 -3.29 -1.03 6.97
CA VAL A 152 -3.55 0.41 6.87
C VAL A 152 -4.01 0.91 8.23
N THR A 153 -3.39 1.98 8.70
CA THR A 153 -3.73 2.61 9.98
C THR A 153 -4.15 4.06 9.74
N LYS A 154 -5.34 4.42 10.22
CA LYS A 154 -5.75 5.82 10.29
C LYS A 154 -5.36 6.41 11.64
N MET A 155 -4.54 7.45 11.63
CA MET A 155 -4.17 8.20 12.84
C MET A 155 -5.33 9.08 13.32
N ALA A 156 -5.29 9.49 14.59
CA ALA A 156 -6.22 10.39 15.23
C ALA A 156 -6.10 11.84 14.71
N GLY A 157 -7.07 12.66 15.08
CA GLY A 157 -7.18 14.05 14.62
C GLY A 157 -7.90 14.17 13.28
N PHE A 158 -8.41 15.36 12.98
CA PHE A 158 -9.26 15.58 11.80
C PHE A 158 -8.55 15.21 10.47
N TRP A 159 -7.25 15.46 10.37
CA TRP A 159 -6.44 15.09 9.20
C TRP A 159 -5.68 13.77 9.35
N GLY A 160 -5.72 13.12 10.52
CA GLY A 160 -4.79 12.03 10.83
C GLY A 160 -3.38 12.54 11.14
N GLN A 161 -3.27 13.73 11.75
CA GLN A 161 -2.00 14.37 12.06
C GLN A 161 -1.44 14.01 13.44
N ASP A 162 -2.24 13.40 14.30
CA ASP A 162 -1.85 13.10 15.67
C ASP A 162 -0.99 11.82 15.73
N ALA A 163 -0.32 11.60 16.87
CA ALA A 163 0.57 10.46 17.05
C ALA A 163 -0.16 9.14 17.31
N ASP A 164 -1.37 9.22 17.87
CA ASP A 164 -2.17 8.07 18.24
C ASP A 164 -3.00 7.54 17.07
N GLU A 165 -3.32 6.26 17.10
CA GLU A 165 -4.27 5.68 16.14
C GLU A 165 -5.70 6.17 16.43
N SER A 166 -6.50 6.34 15.38
CA SER A 166 -7.91 6.72 15.53
C SER A 166 -8.66 5.62 16.28
N ASN A 167 -9.43 6.01 17.30
CA ASN A 167 -10.29 5.11 18.06
C ASN A 167 -11.69 4.95 17.43
N GLU A 168 -11.94 5.59 16.28
CA GLU A 168 -13.21 5.43 15.58
C GLU A 168 -13.34 3.99 15.05
N PRO A 169 -14.46 3.31 15.35
CA PRO A 169 -14.67 1.96 14.87
C PRO A 169 -14.79 1.92 13.34
N ALA A 170 -14.66 0.72 12.78
CA ALA A 170 -15.15 0.47 11.44
C ALA A 170 -16.68 0.50 11.45
N GLU A 171 -17.25 1.58 10.93
CA GLU A 171 -18.69 1.78 10.77
C GLU A 171 -19.11 1.36 9.36
N ASP A 172 -20.37 0.95 9.16
CA ASP A 172 -20.98 0.73 7.84
C ASP A 172 -21.14 2.07 7.11
N PHE A 173 -20.04 2.59 6.56
CA PHE A 173 -19.99 3.92 5.99
C PHE A 173 -20.75 4.00 4.65
N ALA A 174 -21.69 4.94 4.56
CA ALA A 174 -22.32 5.33 3.30
C ALA A 174 -21.77 6.67 2.80
N THR A 175 -21.53 6.78 1.50
CA THR A 175 -21.07 8.02 0.87
C THR A 175 -22.25 8.99 0.73
N TRP A 176 -22.02 10.29 0.97
CA TRP A 176 -23.08 11.30 0.87
C TRP A 176 -23.53 11.57 -0.56
N PHE A 177 -22.63 11.34 -1.53
CA PHE A 177 -22.84 11.67 -2.93
C PHE A 177 -22.93 10.43 -3.85
N GLY A 178 -23.07 9.23 -3.28
CA GLY A 178 -23.16 7.99 -4.05
C GLY A 178 -21.94 7.80 -4.96
N GLU A 179 -22.17 7.57 -6.25
CA GLU A 179 -21.10 7.38 -7.25
C GLU A 179 -20.29 8.64 -7.56
N LEU A 180 -20.82 9.84 -7.31
CA LEU A 180 -20.07 11.09 -7.50
C LEU A 180 -18.87 11.19 -6.55
N GLU A 181 -18.87 10.41 -5.46
CA GLU A 181 -17.75 10.25 -4.54
C GLU A 181 -16.45 9.79 -5.23
N TYR A 182 -16.59 9.12 -6.37
CA TYR A 182 -15.51 8.50 -7.14
C TYR A 182 -15.23 9.21 -8.46
N LEU A 183 -15.84 10.36 -8.72
CA LEU A 183 -15.73 11.09 -9.99
C LEU A 183 -14.28 11.37 -10.42
N LEU A 184 -13.40 11.56 -9.44
CA LEU A 184 -11.99 11.87 -9.65
C LEU A 184 -11.08 10.65 -9.63
N ASP A 185 -11.63 9.46 -9.43
CA ASP A 185 -10.90 8.22 -9.56
C ASP A 185 -10.88 7.80 -11.05
N PRO A 186 -9.72 7.87 -11.73
CA PRO A 186 -9.61 7.47 -13.13
C PRO A 186 -9.88 5.97 -13.34
N THR A 187 -9.80 5.15 -12.29
CA THR A 187 -10.05 3.71 -12.36
C THR A 187 -11.51 3.34 -12.16
N ALA A 188 -12.28 4.14 -11.41
CA ALA A 188 -13.73 3.95 -11.29
C ALA A 188 -14.44 4.14 -12.63
N LYS A 189 -13.99 5.10 -13.45
CA LYS A 189 -14.55 5.37 -14.79
C LYS A 189 -14.43 4.18 -15.75
N ARG A 190 -13.42 3.31 -15.56
CA ARG A 190 -13.21 2.15 -16.44
C ARG A 190 -14.23 1.03 -16.20
N LYS A 191 -14.74 0.87 -14.97
CA LYS A 191 -15.75 -0.14 -14.66
C LYS A 191 -17.14 0.24 -15.18
N ALA A 192 -17.52 1.52 -15.05
CA ALA A 192 -18.82 2.00 -15.53
C ALA A 192 -19.01 1.91 -17.06
N GLY A 193 -17.93 1.97 -17.85
CA GLY A 193 -17.98 1.82 -19.30
C GLY A 193 -17.84 0.38 -19.82
N GLN A 194 -17.74 -0.61 -18.92
CA GLN A 194 -17.70 -2.04 -19.28
C GLN A 194 -19.04 -2.75 -19.02
N GLU A 195 -20.01 -2.07 -18.41
CA GLU A 195 -21.35 -2.58 -18.09
C GLU A 195 -22.45 -1.96 -18.98
N SER A 196 -22.08 -1.19 -20.00
CA SER A 196 -22.98 -0.52 -20.96
C SER A 196 -22.92 -1.13 -22.36
#